data_AF-A0A6P1MJF6-F1
#
_entry.id   AF-A0A6P1MJF6-F1
#
_cell.length_a   1.000
_cell.length_b   1.000
_cell.length_c   1.000
_cell.angle_alpha   90.00
_cell.angle_beta   90.00
_cell.angle_gamma   90.00
#
_symmetry.space_group_name_H-M   'P 1'
#
loop_
_entity.id
_entity.type
_entity.pdbx_description
1 polymer ?
#
loop_
_entity_poly.entity_id
_entity_poly.type
_entity_poly.pdbx_seq_one_letter_code
_entity_poly.pdbx_strand_id
1 'polypeptide(L)'
;MKKLICAKDVEILAKQGQKVLYIDKDTLVTPSAKDAARSCGVEFSTEAPAPVCCAAPAACEAPAPAPAAETAKACEGEIDINMIYTVLKDLADKGLLQGVLDTAACSGKPYTAEHDACGLKIVRGNTVQYEALDTGNPSDKVFYQEIINKEDGCSMNAGFITIENCQFDWECACEELYHIIEGTLTVTVNGKVYTAQPGDSVFFPNGAKVAFGSPNKMKAFYATY
;
A
#
# COMPACT_ATOMS: atom_id res chain seq x y z
N MET A 1 -11.48 2.17 -28.22
CA MET A 1 -11.01 1.28 -27.13
C MET A 1 -9.51 1.40 -27.07
N LYS A 2 -8.90 1.44 -25.88
CA LYS A 2 -7.43 1.46 -25.76
C LYS A 2 -6.86 0.08 -26.06
N LYS A 3 -5.76 0.01 -26.79
CA LYS A 3 -5.06 -1.25 -27.09
C LYS A 3 -4.20 -1.62 -25.88
N LEU A 4 -4.13 -2.89 -25.50
CA LEU A 4 -3.29 -3.37 -24.39
C LEU A 4 -2.16 -4.25 -24.94
N ILE A 5 -0.93 -4.01 -24.50
CA ILE A 5 0.23 -4.85 -24.77
C ILE A 5 0.68 -5.48 -23.45
N CYS A 6 0.71 -6.81 -23.40
CA CYS A 6 1.17 -7.60 -22.27
C CYS A 6 2.50 -8.32 -22.59
N ALA A 7 3.12 -8.93 -21.58
CA ALA A 7 4.40 -9.62 -21.72
C ALA A 7 4.38 -10.71 -22.81
N LYS A 8 3.27 -11.46 -22.93
CA LYS A 8 3.11 -12.53 -23.94
C LYS A 8 3.20 -11.99 -25.37
N ASP A 9 2.68 -10.79 -25.64
CA ASP A 9 2.73 -10.18 -26.96
C ASP A 9 4.19 -9.85 -27.34
N VAL A 10 4.95 -9.32 -26.38
CA VAL A 10 6.37 -9.00 -26.55
C VAL A 10 7.21 -10.26 -26.74
N GLU A 11 6.96 -11.32 -25.99
CA GLU A 11 7.64 -12.62 -26.15
C GLU A 11 7.38 -13.26 -27.52
N ILE A 12 6.17 -13.13 -28.07
CA ILE A 12 5.81 -13.64 -29.40
C ILE A 12 6.56 -12.85 -30.48
N LEU A 13 6.60 -11.52 -30.37
CA LEU A 13 7.33 -10.64 -31.32
C LEU A 13 8.85 -10.86 -31.27
N ALA A 14 9.42 -11.05 -30.08
CA ALA A 14 10.83 -11.39 -29.91
C ALA A 14 11.19 -12.72 -30.60
N LYS A 15 10.32 -13.75 -30.50
CA LYS A 15 10.48 -15.04 -31.21
C LYS A 15 10.35 -14.90 -32.74
N GLN A 16 9.69 -13.85 -33.23
CA GLN A 16 9.61 -13.50 -34.66
C GLN A 16 10.81 -12.65 -35.13
N GLY A 17 11.78 -12.37 -34.26
CA GLY A 17 12.97 -11.58 -34.59
C GLY A 17 12.75 -10.07 -34.68
N GLN A 18 11.56 -9.59 -34.32
CA GLN A 18 11.20 -8.17 -34.41
C GLN A 18 11.68 -7.41 -33.18
N LYS A 19 12.72 -6.58 -33.36
CA LYS A 19 13.38 -5.80 -32.29
C LYS A 19 12.73 -4.45 -31.97
N VAL A 20 11.78 -3.98 -32.77
CA VAL A 20 11.09 -2.70 -32.56
C VAL A 20 9.58 -2.92 -32.63
N LEU A 21 8.89 -2.55 -31.56
CA LEU A 21 7.42 -2.54 -31.52
C LEU A 21 6.92 -1.10 -31.50
N TYR A 22 6.11 -0.75 -32.51
CA TYR A 22 5.55 0.58 -32.66
C TYR A 22 4.27 0.74 -31.85
N ILE A 23 4.19 1.84 -31.09
CA ILE A 23 3.16 2.10 -30.08
C ILE A 23 2.59 3.51 -30.28
N ASP A 24 1.26 3.60 -30.38
CA ASP A 24 0.54 4.87 -30.47
C ASP A 24 0.14 5.43 -29.09
N LYS A 25 -0.39 6.65 -29.06
CA LYS A 25 -0.80 7.34 -27.82
C LYS A 25 -2.02 6.71 -27.12
N ASP A 26 -2.72 5.78 -27.78
CA ASP A 26 -3.91 5.09 -27.26
C ASP A 26 -3.61 3.64 -26.83
N THR A 27 -2.33 3.26 -26.82
CA THR A 27 -1.86 1.93 -26.44
C THR A 27 -1.27 1.92 -25.03
N LEU A 28 -1.82 1.06 -24.17
CA LEU A 28 -1.35 0.81 -22.81
C LEU A 28 -0.34 -0.35 -22.80
N VAL A 29 0.82 -0.13 -22.21
CA VAL A 29 1.87 -1.15 -22.03
C VAL A 29 1.94 -1.52 -20.55
N THR A 30 1.74 -2.79 -20.22
CA THR A 30 1.85 -3.22 -18.80
C THR A 30 3.31 -3.14 -18.32
N PRO A 31 3.57 -2.97 -17.01
CA PRO A 31 4.93 -2.98 -16.48
C PRO A 31 5.71 -4.23 -16.91
N SER A 32 5.09 -5.41 -16.77
CA SER A 32 5.69 -6.68 -17.19
C SER A 32 6.01 -6.77 -18.69
N ALA A 33 5.28 -6.05 -19.55
CA ALA A 33 5.62 -5.97 -20.97
C ALA A 33 6.88 -5.13 -21.20
N LYS A 34 7.14 -4.10 -20.38
CA LYS A 34 8.40 -3.33 -20.42
C LYS A 34 9.59 -4.13 -19.93
N ASP A 35 9.40 -4.95 -18.90
CA ASP A 35 10.45 -5.82 -18.36
C ASP A 35 10.80 -6.94 -19.34
N ALA A 36 9.79 -7.55 -19.98
CA ALA A 36 9.96 -8.52 -21.05
C ALA A 36 10.69 -7.91 -22.26
N ALA A 37 10.34 -6.68 -22.66
CA ALA A 37 10.98 -5.99 -23.78
C ALA A 37 12.47 -5.74 -23.51
N ARG A 38 12.83 -5.28 -22.31
CA ARG A 38 14.23 -5.10 -21.88
C ARG A 38 14.99 -6.43 -21.87
N SER A 39 14.38 -7.51 -21.38
CA SER A 39 14.99 -8.85 -21.34
C SER A 39 15.19 -9.46 -22.72
N CYS A 40 14.32 -9.16 -23.68
CA CYS A 40 14.37 -9.69 -25.04
C CYS A 40 15.08 -8.76 -26.06
N GLY A 41 15.58 -7.59 -25.64
CA GLY A 41 16.21 -6.62 -26.55
C GLY A 41 15.23 -6.02 -27.57
N VAL A 42 13.97 -5.82 -27.15
CA VAL A 42 12.92 -5.17 -27.94
C VAL A 42 12.74 -3.74 -27.45
N GLU A 43 12.75 -2.78 -28.36
CA GLU A 43 12.49 -1.37 -28.07
C GLU A 43 11.06 -0.97 -28.46
N PHE A 44 10.47 -0.05 -27.70
CA PHE A 44 9.20 0.58 -28.06
C PHE A 44 9.47 1.92 -28.71
N SER A 45 8.94 2.13 -29.92
CA SER A 45 9.03 3.41 -30.63
C SER A 45 7.65 3.99 -30.88
N THR A 46 7.53 5.33 -30.81
CA THR A 46 6.30 6.06 -31.11
C THR A 46 6.25 6.64 -32.53
N GLU A 47 7.26 6.35 -33.36
CA GLU A 47 7.42 6.94 -34.70
C GLU A 47 7.11 5.91 -35.79
N ALA A 48 6.14 6.19 -36.65
CA ALA A 48 5.82 5.34 -37.80
C ALA A 48 6.93 5.45 -38.88
N PRO A 49 7.26 4.36 -39.60
CA PRO A 49 8.41 4.34 -40.50
C PRO A 49 8.19 5.17 -41.78
N ALA A 50 9.18 6.01 -42.12
CA ALA A 50 9.36 6.59 -43.44
C ALA A 50 10.29 5.70 -44.31
N PRO A 51 10.16 5.71 -45.65
CA PRO A 51 10.73 4.67 -46.51
C PRO A 51 12.22 4.86 -46.87
N VAL A 52 12.78 3.76 -47.39
CA VAL A 52 14.16 3.54 -47.83
C VAL A 52 14.70 4.60 -48.79
N CYS A 53 15.94 5.06 -48.56
CA CYS A 53 16.84 5.49 -49.65
C CYS A 53 18.31 5.18 -49.31
N CYS A 54 19.13 5.01 -50.34
CA CYS A 54 20.42 4.33 -50.29
C CYS A 54 21.58 5.30 -50.52
N ALA A 55 22.73 5.13 -49.84
CA ALA A 55 24.08 5.18 -50.44
C ALA A 55 25.20 5.20 -49.37
N ALA A 56 26.28 4.50 -49.69
CA ALA A 56 27.64 4.68 -49.18
C ALA A 56 28.61 4.38 -50.36
N PRO A 57 29.94 4.58 -50.27
CA PRO A 57 30.75 5.20 -49.21
C PRO A 57 31.76 6.26 -49.73
N ALA A 58 32.52 6.90 -48.84
CA ALA A 58 33.84 7.46 -49.15
C ALA A 58 34.75 7.50 -47.89
N ALA A 59 36.03 7.12 -48.04
CA ALA A 59 37.12 7.36 -47.07
C ALA A 59 37.65 8.81 -47.21
N CYS A 60 38.60 9.37 -46.45
CA CYS A 60 39.63 8.91 -45.49
C CYS A 60 39.92 10.07 -44.47
N GLU A 61 40.83 10.05 -43.48
CA GLU A 61 41.87 9.09 -43.05
C GLU A 61 42.09 9.17 -41.50
N ALA A 62 43.33 9.01 -40.99
CA ALA A 62 43.71 9.09 -39.56
C ALA A 62 44.87 10.08 -39.30
N PRO A 63 45.17 10.48 -38.04
CA PRO A 63 46.05 9.66 -37.20
C PRO A 63 45.70 9.59 -35.70
N ALA A 64 46.35 8.66 -34.99
CA ALA A 64 46.29 8.41 -33.54
C ALA A 64 47.68 8.67 -32.91
N PRO A 65 47.97 8.48 -31.58
CA PRO A 65 47.12 7.89 -30.53
C PRO A 65 47.19 8.50 -29.09
N ALA A 66 46.21 8.10 -28.26
CA ALA A 66 46.32 7.79 -26.81
C ALA A 66 46.63 8.93 -25.77
N PRO A 67 46.25 8.78 -24.48
CA PRO A 67 45.86 7.55 -23.77
C PRO A 67 44.50 7.53 -23.03
N ALA A 68 44.17 6.31 -22.57
CA ALA A 68 43.20 5.88 -21.54
C ALA A 68 42.29 6.95 -20.90
N ALA A 69 40.96 6.88 -21.06
CA ALA A 69 40.03 5.88 -20.53
C ALA A 69 39.78 5.97 -19.01
N GLU A 70 38.59 6.43 -18.63
CA GLU A 70 37.85 5.84 -17.51
C GLU A 70 36.33 5.96 -17.74
N THR A 71 35.63 4.84 -17.58
CA THR A 71 34.19 4.70 -17.83
C THR A 71 33.38 5.18 -16.63
N ALA A 72 32.40 6.07 -16.84
CA ALA A 72 31.44 6.44 -15.82
C ALA A 72 30.60 5.22 -15.40
N LYS A 73 30.90 4.69 -14.21
CA LYS A 73 30.24 3.50 -13.63
C LYS A 73 28.89 3.88 -13.04
N ALA A 74 27.88 3.03 -13.25
CA ALA A 74 26.57 3.18 -12.63
C ALA A 74 26.66 3.15 -11.09
N CYS A 75 25.91 4.02 -10.43
CA CYS A 75 25.81 4.10 -8.98
C CYS A 75 24.82 3.08 -8.42
N GLU A 76 25.27 1.83 -8.30
CA GLU A 76 24.78 0.94 -7.24
C GLU A 76 25.37 1.43 -5.91
N GLY A 77 24.63 2.29 -5.21
CA GLY A 77 24.98 2.75 -3.88
C GLY A 77 24.15 2.01 -2.83
N GLU A 78 24.79 1.13 -2.06
CA GLU A 78 24.19 0.68 -0.79
C GLU A 78 24.00 1.90 0.13
N ILE A 79 22.83 1.97 0.75
CA ILE A 79 22.48 3.08 1.65
C ILE A 79 23.21 2.86 2.99
N ASP A 80 24.40 3.44 3.12
CA ASP A 80 25.19 3.38 4.35
C ASP A 80 24.49 4.11 5.51
N ILE A 81 24.61 3.57 6.73
CA ILE A 81 24.04 4.13 7.95
C ILE A 81 24.58 5.54 8.24
N ASN A 82 25.82 5.83 7.87
CA ASN A 82 26.39 7.17 8.02
C ASN A 82 25.78 8.17 7.02
N MET A 83 25.43 7.73 5.80
CA MET A 83 24.68 8.56 4.85
C MET A 83 23.26 8.84 5.37
N ILE A 84 22.56 7.84 5.93
CA ILE A 84 21.24 8.04 6.55
C ILE A 84 21.35 9.07 7.69
N TYR A 85 22.30 8.88 8.61
CA TYR A 85 22.52 9.81 9.73
C TYR A 85 22.85 11.22 9.25
N THR A 86 23.72 11.36 8.25
CA THR A 86 24.09 12.67 7.68
C THR A 86 22.89 13.35 7.04
N VAL A 87 22.09 12.65 6.25
CA VAL A 87 20.87 13.20 5.63
C VAL A 87 19.84 13.61 6.69
N LEU A 88 19.59 12.76 7.70
CA LEU A 88 18.68 13.09 8.80
C LEU A 88 19.15 14.31 9.60
N LYS A 89 20.45 14.40 9.88
CA LYS A 89 21.04 15.55 10.57
C LYS A 89 20.96 16.83 9.73
N ASP A 90 21.30 16.77 8.45
CA ASP A 90 21.16 17.90 7.52
C ASP A 90 19.71 18.41 7.42
N LEU A 91 18.74 17.51 7.47
CA LEU A 91 17.31 17.88 7.52
C LEU A 91 16.91 18.46 8.88
N ALA A 92 17.53 18.02 9.98
CA ALA A 92 17.30 18.54 11.32
C ALA A 92 17.82 19.97 11.45
N ASP A 93 19.08 20.18 11.07
CA ASP A 93 19.79 21.46 11.14
C ASP A 93 19.15 22.52 10.21
N LYS A 94 18.46 22.09 9.14
CA LYS A 94 17.68 22.94 8.22
C LYS A 94 16.21 23.12 8.65
N GLY A 95 15.77 22.55 9.78
CA GLY A 95 14.38 22.60 10.25
C GLY A 95 13.36 21.82 9.39
N LEU A 96 13.83 21.13 8.35
CA LEU A 96 13.00 20.38 7.40
C LEU A 96 12.48 19.07 8.00
N LEU A 97 13.16 18.48 8.99
CA LEU A 97 12.60 17.37 9.76
C LEU A 97 11.28 17.74 10.43
N GLN A 98 11.12 18.98 10.93
CA GLN A 98 9.87 19.40 11.54
C GLN A 98 8.74 19.39 10.52
N GLY A 99 8.96 19.92 9.31
CA GLY A 99 7.97 19.83 8.22
C GLY A 99 7.62 18.39 7.81
N VAL A 100 8.60 17.47 7.80
CA VAL A 100 8.36 16.05 7.52
C VAL A 100 7.59 15.37 8.66
N LEU A 101 7.93 15.66 9.92
CA LEU A 101 7.19 15.16 11.09
C LEU A 101 5.79 15.76 11.17
N ASP A 102 5.59 17.04 10.86
CA ASP A 102 4.29 17.71 10.88
C ASP A 102 3.38 17.21 9.74
N THR A 103 3.97 16.79 8.61
CA THR A 103 3.23 16.11 7.52
C THR A 103 2.85 14.68 7.92
N ALA A 104 3.59 14.03 8.82
CA ALA A 104 3.25 12.73 9.40
C ALA A 104 2.31 12.84 10.62
N ALA A 105 2.42 13.91 11.41
CA ALA A 105 1.59 14.24 12.57
C ALA A 105 0.27 14.86 12.11
N CYS A 106 -0.57 14.00 11.53
CA CYS A 106 -1.81 14.30 10.83
C CYS A 106 -2.77 15.25 11.58
N SER A 107 -2.70 16.56 11.31
CA SER A 107 -3.78 17.57 11.36
C SER A 107 -4.75 17.58 12.57
N GLY A 108 -4.40 16.99 13.70
CA GLY A 108 -5.26 16.83 14.88
C GLY A 108 -6.47 15.90 14.66
N LYS A 109 -6.52 15.13 13.57
CA LYS A 109 -7.64 14.23 13.23
C LYS A 109 -7.27 12.76 13.48
N PRO A 110 -8.21 11.92 13.95
CA PRO A 110 -7.94 10.51 14.21
C PRO A 110 -7.66 9.70 12.94
N TYR A 111 -8.02 10.20 11.75
CA TYR A 111 -7.71 9.56 10.46
C TYR A 111 -7.85 10.55 9.29
N THR A 112 -7.22 10.21 8.16
CA THR A 112 -7.45 10.86 6.87
C THR A 112 -8.60 10.17 6.13
N ALA A 113 -9.53 10.96 5.58
CA ALA A 113 -10.62 10.45 4.76
C ALA A 113 -10.94 11.36 3.57
N GLU A 114 -11.24 10.76 2.44
CA GLU A 114 -11.78 11.41 1.23
C GLU A 114 -13.30 11.27 1.19
N HIS A 115 -13.97 12.29 0.63
CA HIS A 115 -15.43 12.34 0.51
C HIS A 115 -15.83 12.82 -0.90
N ASP A 116 -16.94 12.31 -1.43
CA ASP A 116 -17.58 12.82 -2.64
C ASP A 116 -18.98 13.38 -2.34
N ALA A 117 -19.48 14.27 -3.20
CA ALA A 117 -20.81 14.87 -3.07
C ALA A 117 -21.97 13.86 -3.12
N CYS A 118 -21.76 12.64 -3.63
CA CYS A 118 -22.74 11.55 -3.57
C CYS A 118 -22.83 10.84 -2.21
N GLY A 119 -21.98 11.18 -1.23
CA GLY A 119 -21.92 10.52 0.08
C GLY A 119 -20.91 9.37 0.17
N LEU A 120 -20.12 9.10 -0.88
CA LEU A 120 -18.99 8.17 -0.78
C LEU A 120 -17.95 8.72 0.21
N LYS A 121 -17.53 7.89 1.17
CA LYS A 121 -16.42 8.13 2.10
C LYS A 121 -15.35 7.04 1.96
N ILE A 122 -14.08 7.42 1.89
CA ILE A 122 -12.93 6.51 1.85
C ILE A 122 -11.98 6.88 2.98
N VAL A 123 -11.91 6.03 4.01
CA VAL A 123 -10.98 6.20 5.15
C VAL A 123 -9.66 5.53 4.84
N ARG A 124 -8.54 6.24 5.04
CA ARG A 124 -7.19 5.70 4.85
C ARG A 124 -6.77 4.93 6.10
N GLY A 125 -7.07 3.63 6.12
CA GLY A 125 -6.92 2.75 7.30
C GLY A 125 -5.53 2.66 7.94
N ASN A 126 -4.47 3.07 7.23
CA ASN A 126 -3.10 3.20 7.74
C ASN A 126 -2.84 4.52 8.52
N THR A 127 -3.76 5.47 8.45
CA THR A 127 -3.71 6.76 9.19
C THR A 127 -4.57 6.76 10.46
N VAL A 128 -5.26 5.65 10.74
CA VAL A 128 -6.15 5.52 11.90
C VAL A 128 -5.33 5.50 13.19
N GLN A 129 -5.53 6.54 13.98
CA GLN A 129 -5.20 6.63 15.40
C GLN A 129 -6.37 6.04 16.20
N TYR A 130 -6.10 5.58 17.41
CA TYR A 130 -7.09 4.90 18.26
C TYR A 130 -7.16 5.56 19.62
N GLU A 131 -8.34 5.58 20.21
CA GLU A 131 -8.56 5.94 21.60
C GLU A 131 -8.81 4.69 22.45
N ALA A 132 -8.59 4.80 23.77
CA ALA A 132 -8.81 3.69 24.69
C ALA A 132 -10.32 3.43 24.86
N LEU A 133 -10.71 2.16 24.81
CA LEU A 133 -12.06 1.74 25.17
C LEU A 133 -12.14 1.61 26.70
N ASP A 134 -13.17 2.16 27.32
CA ASP A 134 -13.43 1.96 28.75
C ASP A 134 -14.02 0.57 28.99
N THR A 135 -13.19 -0.36 29.45
CA THR A 135 -13.60 -1.71 29.90
C THR A 135 -14.00 -1.76 31.37
N GLY A 136 -13.93 -0.62 32.09
CA GLY A 136 -13.99 -0.56 33.55
C GLY A 136 -12.66 -0.91 34.24
N ASN A 137 -11.63 -1.34 33.51
CA ASN A 137 -10.29 -1.63 34.05
C ASN A 137 -9.20 -0.86 33.28
N PRO A 138 -8.55 0.15 33.87
CA PRO A 138 -7.55 0.99 33.18
C PRO A 138 -6.23 0.26 32.85
N SER A 139 -6.09 -1.02 33.23
CA SER A 139 -4.95 -1.86 32.84
C SER A 139 -5.17 -2.58 31.51
N ASP A 140 -6.41 -2.66 31.02
CA ASP A 140 -6.73 -3.33 29.76
C ASP A 140 -6.27 -2.48 28.58
N LYS A 141 -5.69 -3.15 27.58
CA LYS A 141 -5.19 -2.52 26.36
C LYS A 141 -6.16 -2.79 25.22
N VAL A 142 -7.30 -2.14 25.31
CA VAL A 142 -8.33 -2.16 24.29
C VAL A 142 -8.43 -0.77 23.69
N PHE A 143 -8.29 -0.68 22.37
CA PHE A 143 -8.35 0.58 21.66
C PHE A 143 -9.27 0.46 20.48
N TYR A 144 -10.04 1.50 20.18
CA TYR A 144 -10.96 1.53 19.07
C TYR A 144 -10.93 2.88 18.37
N GLN A 145 -11.48 2.92 17.16
CA GLN A 145 -11.79 4.14 16.45
C GLN A 145 -12.98 3.90 15.54
N GLU A 146 -14.07 4.61 15.79
CA GLU A 146 -15.19 4.71 14.85
C GLU A 146 -14.78 5.55 13.64
N ILE A 147 -15.07 5.06 12.43
CA ILE A 147 -14.66 5.69 11.17
C ILE A 147 -15.82 5.93 10.19
N ILE A 148 -16.95 5.25 10.39
CA ILE A 148 -18.21 5.42 9.65
C ILE A 148 -19.35 5.49 10.66
N ASN A 149 -20.25 6.47 10.55
CA ASN A 149 -21.43 6.58 11.40
C ASN A 149 -22.57 7.39 10.73
N LYS A 150 -23.58 7.77 11.52
CA LYS A 150 -24.73 8.58 11.11
C LYS A 150 -24.39 9.92 10.42
N GLU A 151 -23.24 10.53 10.71
CA GLU A 151 -22.81 11.80 10.11
C GLU A 151 -22.41 11.62 8.64
N ASP A 152 -22.03 10.39 8.27
CA ASP A 152 -21.78 9.95 6.89
C ASP A 152 -23.06 9.48 6.18
N GLY A 153 -24.23 9.63 6.82
CA GLY A 153 -25.51 9.09 6.33
C GLY A 153 -25.66 7.57 6.46
N CYS A 154 -24.75 6.89 7.18
CA CYS A 154 -24.81 5.45 7.40
C CYS A 154 -25.83 5.12 8.51
N SER A 155 -26.61 4.04 8.32
CA SER A 155 -27.52 3.51 9.36
C SER A 155 -26.83 2.59 10.36
N MET A 156 -25.56 2.26 10.13
CA MET A 156 -24.69 1.44 10.98
C MET A 156 -23.48 2.28 11.40
N ASN A 157 -22.94 2.01 12.58
CA ASN A 157 -21.62 2.50 12.94
C ASN A 157 -20.58 1.44 12.56
N ALA A 158 -19.38 1.86 12.16
CA ALA A 158 -18.29 0.94 11.85
C ALA A 158 -16.93 1.58 12.12
N GLY A 159 -15.95 0.72 12.42
CA GLY A 159 -14.65 1.16 12.91
C GLY A 159 -13.62 0.06 12.95
N PHE A 160 -12.51 0.33 13.62
CA PHE A 160 -11.50 -0.66 13.96
C PHE A 160 -11.38 -0.79 15.46
N ILE A 161 -11.14 -2.01 15.95
CA ILE A 161 -10.84 -2.30 17.34
C ILE A 161 -9.58 -3.16 17.42
N THR A 162 -8.78 -2.95 18.47
CA THR A 162 -7.60 -3.74 18.82
C THR A 162 -7.66 -4.15 20.29
N ILE A 163 -7.15 -5.34 20.59
CA ILE A 163 -7.04 -5.88 21.94
C ILE A 163 -5.61 -6.41 22.08
N GLU A 164 -4.87 -6.00 23.11
CA GLU A 164 -3.49 -6.43 23.35
C GLU A 164 -3.33 -7.13 24.71
N ASN A 165 -3.09 -8.44 24.70
CA ASN A 165 -2.71 -9.25 25.87
C ASN A 165 -3.59 -9.03 27.12
N CYS A 166 -4.90 -8.93 26.93
CA CYS A 166 -5.89 -8.78 28.00
C CYS A 166 -7.19 -9.54 27.65
N GLN A 167 -8.08 -9.66 28.64
CA GLN A 167 -9.42 -10.20 28.49
C GLN A 167 -10.36 -9.39 29.41
N PHE A 168 -11.53 -9.02 28.89
CA PHE A 168 -12.53 -8.21 29.57
C PHE A 168 -13.94 -8.73 29.27
N ASP A 169 -14.87 -8.56 30.21
CA ASP A 169 -16.28 -8.90 30.00
C ASP A 169 -16.97 -7.82 29.15
N TRP A 170 -17.83 -8.23 28.24
CA TRP A 170 -18.59 -7.36 27.34
C TRP A 170 -20.04 -7.81 27.22
N GLU A 171 -20.96 -6.85 27.20
CA GLU A 171 -22.38 -7.07 26.90
C GLU A 171 -22.74 -6.29 25.65
N CYS A 172 -23.04 -7.01 24.58
CA CYS A 172 -23.30 -6.43 23.26
C CYS A 172 -24.65 -5.69 23.31
N ALA A 173 -24.63 -4.36 23.41
CA ALA A 173 -25.85 -3.54 23.52
C ALA A 173 -26.67 -3.46 22.22
N CYS A 174 -26.10 -3.94 21.12
CA CYS A 174 -26.60 -3.90 19.75
C CYS A 174 -26.12 -5.17 19.01
N GLU A 175 -26.49 -5.35 17.74
CA GLU A 175 -25.86 -6.41 16.93
C GLU A 175 -24.46 -5.97 16.51
N GLU A 176 -23.46 -6.84 16.68
CA GLU A 176 -22.07 -6.54 16.30
C GLU A 176 -21.50 -7.59 15.34
N LEU A 177 -20.87 -7.15 14.24
CA LEU A 177 -20.18 -8.00 13.27
C LEU A 177 -18.72 -7.60 13.16
N TYR A 178 -17.82 -8.57 13.37
CA TYR A 178 -16.37 -8.37 13.38
C TYR A 178 -15.75 -9.17 12.22
N HIS A 179 -14.79 -8.56 11.52
CA HIS A 179 -13.91 -9.24 10.56
C HIS A 179 -12.46 -9.10 11.03
N ILE A 180 -11.78 -10.23 11.25
CA ILE A 180 -10.43 -10.24 11.84
C ILE A 180 -9.39 -9.92 10.76
N ILE A 181 -8.58 -8.91 11.00
CA ILE A 181 -7.54 -8.40 10.09
C ILE A 181 -6.16 -8.91 10.52
N GLU A 182 -5.90 -8.98 11.82
CA GLU A 182 -4.59 -9.31 12.38
C GLU A 182 -4.75 -10.08 13.70
N GLY A 183 -3.84 -11.01 13.97
CA GLY A 183 -3.74 -11.69 15.26
C GLY A 183 -4.90 -12.62 15.59
N THR A 184 -5.20 -12.81 16.88
CA THR A 184 -6.22 -13.77 17.34
C THR A 184 -7.20 -13.12 18.31
N LEU A 185 -8.49 -13.10 17.94
CA LEU A 185 -9.58 -12.82 18.87
C LEU A 185 -9.92 -14.10 19.65
N THR A 186 -10.01 -14.01 20.97
CA THR A 186 -10.64 -15.02 21.83
C THR A 186 -11.99 -14.52 22.33
N VAL A 187 -13.00 -15.37 22.24
CA VAL A 187 -14.34 -15.10 22.80
C VAL A 187 -14.70 -16.22 23.77
N THR A 188 -14.89 -15.91 25.05
CA THR A 188 -15.37 -16.87 26.04
C THR A 188 -16.88 -16.72 26.21
N VAL A 189 -17.62 -17.83 26.02
CA VAL A 189 -19.07 -17.89 26.23
C VAL A 189 -19.39 -19.12 27.07
N ASN A 190 -20.05 -18.93 28.22
CA ASN A 190 -20.41 -20.02 29.15
C ASN A 190 -19.23 -20.95 29.50
N GLY A 191 -18.04 -20.38 29.72
CA GLY A 191 -16.80 -21.12 30.04
C GLY A 191 -16.13 -21.83 28.86
N LYS A 192 -16.71 -21.79 27.64
CA LYS A 192 -16.07 -22.29 26.43
C LYS A 192 -15.41 -21.14 25.67
N VAL A 193 -14.12 -21.32 25.35
CA VAL A 193 -13.36 -20.39 24.51
C VAL A 193 -13.54 -20.75 23.03
N TYR A 194 -13.80 -19.73 22.22
CA TYR A 194 -13.75 -19.75 20.77
C TYR A 194 -12.62 -18.84 20.30
N THR A 195 -12.03 -19.15 19.15
CA THR A 195 -10.98 -18.35 18.52
C THR A 195 -11.35 -17.98 17.09
N ALA A 196 -10.97 -16.77 16.68
CA ALA A 196 -11.07 -16.31 15.30
C ALA A 196 -9.71 -15.75 14.86
N GLN A 197 -9.33 -16.06 13.62
CA GLN A 197 -8.03 -15.78 12.99
C GLN A 197 -8.20 -14.82 11.80
N PRO A 198 -7.12 -14.24 11.24
CA PRO A 198 -7.22 -13.28 10.16
C PRO A 198 -7.95 -13.86 8.93
N GLY A 199 -8.99 -13.15 8.47
CA GLY A 199 -9.91 -13.59 7.43
C GLY A 199 -11.23 -14.19 7.95
N ASP A 200 -11.32 -14.55 9.23
CA ASP A 200 -12.57 -15.00 9.84
C ASP A 200 -13.53 -13.82 10.11
N SER A 201 -14.82 -14.12 10.13
CA SER A 201 -15.87 -13.19 10.53
C SER A 201 -16.69 -13.75 11.68
N VAL A 202 -17.04 -12.90 12.65
CA VAL A 202 -17.76 -13.25 13.88
C VAL A 202 -18.98 -12.35 14.03
N PHE A 203 -20.08 -12.91 14.53
CA PHE A 203 -21.33 -12.21 14.80
C PHE A 203 -21.72 -12.35 16.27
N PHE A 204 -22.13 -11.24 16.88
CA PHE A 204 -22.63 -11.17 18.24
C PHE A 204 -24.05 -10.59 18.21
N PRO A 205 -25.08 -11.34 18.67
CA PRO A 205 -26.44 -10.82 18.74
C PRO A 205 -26.58 -9.85 19.91
N ASN A 206 -27.55 -8.94 19.81
CA ASN A 206 -27.92 -8.02 20.90
C ASN A 206 -28.21 -8.80 22.20
N GLY A 207 -27.64 -8.34 23.32
CA GLY A 207 -27.73 -8.98 24.64
C GLY A 207 -26.74 -10.13 24.87
N ALA A 208 -25.83 -10.41 23.91
CA ALA A 208 -24.77 -11.39 24.11
C ALA A 208 -23.80 -10.93 25.20
N LYS A 209 -23.70 -11.73 26.27
CA LYS A 209 -22.71 -11.58 27.35
C LYS A 209 -21.54 -12.52 27.07
N VAL A 210 -20.36 -11.95 26.84
CA VAL A 210 -19.15 -12.66 26.41
C VAL A 210 -17.94 -12.08 27.13
N ALA A 211 -16.82 -12.81 27.18
CA ALA A 211 -15.53 -12.18 27.48
C ALA A 211 -14.70 -12.10 26.20
N PHE A 212 -14.38 -10.88 25.76
CA PHE A 212 -13.46 -10.63 24.65
C PHE A 212 -12.03 -10.62 25.16
N GLY A 213 -11.09 -11.01 24.30
CA GLY A 213 -9.68 -10.96 24.64
C GLY A 213 -8.76 -11.24 23.46
N SER A 214 -7.46 -11.15 23.72
CA SER A 214 -6.44 -11.68 22.83
C SER A 214 -5.24 -12.18 23.64
N PRO A 215 -4.67 -13.36 23.33
CA PRO A 215 -3.50 -13.88 24.03
C PRO A 215 -2.21 -13.13 23.66
N ASN A 216 -2.25 -12.24 22.67
CA ASN A 216 -1.12 -11.45 22.21
C ASN A 216 -1.58 -10.08 21.70
N LYS A 217 -2.14 -10.04 20.48
CA LYS A 217 -2.72 -8.87 19.84
C LYS A 217 -3.80 -9.35 18.86
N MET A 218 -4.84 -8.56 18.69
CA MET A 218 -5.73 -8.67 17.54
C MET A 218 -6.08 -7.30 16.96
N LYS A 219 -6.48 -7.28 15.68
CA LYS A 219 -7.16 -6.16 15.03
C LYS A 219 -8.37 -6.69 14.26
N ALA A 220 -9.51 -6.04 14.43
CA ALA A 220 -10.72 -6.31 13.67
C ALA A 220 -11.29 -5.02 13.07
N PHE A 221 -11.95 -5.14 11.92
CA PHE A 221 -12.97 -4.19 11.50
C PHE A 221 -14.28 -4.61 12.15
N TYR A 222 -15.02 -3.68 12.74
CA TYR A 222 -16.34 -3.94 13.31
C TYR A 222 -17.42 -3.11 12.58
N ALA A 223 -18.64 -3.62 12.57
CA ALA A 223 -19.85 -2.89 12.23
C ALA A 223 -20.95 -3.21 13.25
N THR A 224 -21.75 -2.21 13.64
CA THR A 224 -22.83 -2.32 14.63
C THR A 224 -24.13 -1.67 14.17
N TYR A 225 -25.25 -2.21 14.66
CA TYR A 225 -26.62 -1.76 14.36
C TYR A 225 -27.56 -1.84 15.58
#